data_AF-A0A940YGK3-F1
#
_entry.id   AF-A0A940YGK3-F1
#
_cell.length_a   1.000
_cell.length_b   1.000
_cell.length_c   1.000
_cell.angle_alpha   90.00
_cell.angle_beta   90.00
_cell.angle_gamma   90.00
#
_symmetry.space_group_name_H-M   'P 1'
#
loop_
_entity.id
_entity.type
_entity.pdbx_description
1 polymer ?
#
loop_
_entity_poly.entity_id
_entity_poly.type
_entity_poly.pdbx_seq_one_letter_code
_entity_poly.pdbx_strand_id
1 'polypeptide(L)'
;MSLSTDAGPDGRPRCRWCLSTAQYLAYHDQEWGFPVADDRRLFEKLCLEAFQSGLSWRTILEKRENFRAAFHAFDFHRMARYTEADVARLLADAGIVRHRGKIEAVIHNAARAVELVQAEGSLAAFLWRFEEAPDDDPAARATSPQSVALARELKRRGWKFVGPTTAYAFMQSMGLVNDHAPGCLTRAAVTAARQHFKVPR
;
A
#
# COMPACT_ATOMS: atom_id res chain seq x y z
N MET A 1 10.79 -17.22 -7.86
CA MET A 1 9.56 -17.87 -8.40
C MET A 1 9.06 -17.00 -9.53
N SER A 2 8.64 -17.57 -10.65
CA SER A 2 8.04 -16.76 -11.72
C SER A 2 6.64 -16.29 -11.30
N LEU A 3 6.25 -15.09 -11.73
CA LEU A 3 4.86 -14.67 -11.63
C LEU A 3 4.02 -15.61 -12.51
N SER A 4 2.91 -16.11 -11.98
CA SER A 4 2.06 -17.09 -12.66
C SER A 4 0.61 -16.65 -12.66
N THR A 5 -0.11 -17.11 -13.68
CA THR A 5 -1.55 -16.92 -13.80
C THR A 5 -2.28 -18.26 -13.68
N ASP A 6 -3.53 -18.20 -13.23
CA ASP A 6 -4.47 -19.32 -13.20
C ASP A 6 -5.86 -18.80 -13.63
N ALA A 7 -6.75 -19.70 -14.06
CA ALA A 7 -8.10 -19.33 -14.46
C ALA A 7 -8.95 -18.88 -13.25
N GLY A 8 -9.52 -17.68 -13.33
CA GLY A 8 -10.46 -17.19 -12.33
C GLY A 8 -11.88 -17.75 -12.52
N PRO A 9 -12.84 -17.33 -11.67
CA PRO A 9 -14.24 -17.84 -11.71
C PRO A 9 -14.98 -17.63 -13.03
N ASP A 10 -14.55 -16.65 -13.83
CA ASP A 10 -15.09 -16.32 -15.17
C ASP A 10 -14.28 -16.98 -16.31
N GLY A 11 -13.37 -17.90 -15.99
CA GLY A 11 -12.47 -18.56 -16.94
C GLY A 11 -11.30 -17.72 -17.43
N ARG A 12 -11.18 -16.45 -17.02
CA ARG A 12 -10.12 -15.55 -17.49
C ARG A 12 -8.87 -15.61 -16.59
N PRO A 13 -7.66 -15.56 -17.18
CA PRO A 13 -6.41 -15.68 -16.42
C PRO A 13 -6.19 -14.49 -15.50
N ARG A 14 -5.85 -14.74 -14.24
CA ARG A 14 -5.45 -13.73 -13.26
C ARG A 14 -4.21 -14.16 -12.50
N CYS A 15 -3.54 -13.25 -11.81
CA CYS A 15 -2.42 -13.61 -10.96
C CYS A 15 -2.83 -14.68 -9.95
N ARG A 16 -2.10 -15.80 -9.89
CA ARG A 16 -2.46 -16.98 -9.08
C ARG A 16 -2.75 -16.65 -7.61
N TRP A 17 -2.02 -15.70 -7.03
CA TRP A 17 -2.17 -15.32 -5.62
C TRP A 17 -3.56 -14.76 -5.30
N CYS A 18 -4.25 -14.14 -6.26
CA CYS A 18 -5.55 -13.50 -6.01
C CYS A 18 -6.71 -14.50 -5.90
N LEU A 19 -6.53 -15.74 -6.37
CA LEU A 19 -7.58 -16.75 -6.43
C LEU A 19 -7.84 -17.46 -5.09
N SER A 20 -7.06 -17.15 -4.05
CA SER A 20 -7.21 -17.81 -2.75
C SER A 20 -8.52 -17.47 -2.01
N THR A 21 -9.12 -16.30 -2.29
CA THR A 21 -10.39 -15.87 -1.68
C THR A 21 -11.12 -14.88 -2.60
N ALA A 22 -12.45 -14.78 -2.50
CA ALA A 22 -13.24 -13.83 -3.30
C ALA A 22 -12.86 -12.36 -3.03
N GLN A 23 -12.48 -12.02 -1.79
CA GLN A 23 -12.07 -10.65 -1.44
C GLN A 23 -10.76 -10.25 -2.15
N TYR A 24 -9.83 -11.19 -2.31
CA TYR A 24 -8.60 -10.97 -3.06
C TYR A 24 -8.85 -10.74 -4.55
N LEU A 25 -9.84 -11.41 -5.12
CA LEU A 25 -10.20 -11.25 -6.53
C LEU A 25 -10.65 -9.81 -6.82
N ALA A 26 -11.57 -9.28 -6.01
CA ALA A 26 -12.04 -7.90 -6.15
C ALA A 26 -10.90 -6.88 -5.95
N TYR A 27 -10.09 -7.08 -4.91
CA TYR A 27 -8.92 -6.23 -4.65
C TYR A 27 -7.91 -6.27 -5.82
N HIS A 28 -7.64 -7.44 -6.38
CA HIS A 28 -6.76 -7.61 -7.53
C HIS A 28 -7.30 -6.91 -8.78
N ASP A 29 -8.58 -7.14 -9.11
CA ASP A 29 -9.18 -6.67 -10.36
C ASP A 29 -9.45 -5.16 -10.37
N GLN A 30 -9.64 -4.55 -9.20
CA GLN A 30 -10.15 -3.18 -9.09
C GLN A 30 -9.21 -2.22 -8.37
N GLU A 31 -8.25 -2.71 -7.58
CA GLU A 31 -7.41 -1.87 -6.73
C GLU A 31 -5.91 -2.06 -6.96
N TRP A 32 -5.43 -3.30 -6.92
CA TRP A 32 -3.99 -3.59 -6.90
C TRP A 32 -3.32 -3.29 -8.25
N GLY A 33 -2.25 -2.51 -8.21
CA GLY A 33 -1.51 -2.09 -9.40
C GLY A 33 -2.08 -0.86 -10.10
N PHE A 34 -3.32 -0.46 -9.80
CA PHE A 34 -3.87 0.77 -10.38
C PHE A 34 -3.21 2.02 -9.76
N PRO A 35 -2.83 3.01 -10.58
CA PRO A 35 -2.13 4.18 -10.10
C PRO A 35 -3.03 5.06 -9.20
N VAL A 36 -2.47 5.53 -8.08
CA VAL A 36 -3.18 6.34 -7.07
C VAL A 36 -2.47 7.67 -6.83
N ALA A 37 -3.22 8.78 -6.93
CA ALA A 37 -2.75 10.13 -6.60
C ALA A 37 -3.33 10.69 -5.28
N ASP A 38 -4.33 10.04 -4.70
CA ASP A 38 -4.99 10.53 -3.48
C ASP A 38 -4.10 10.29 -2.26
N ASP A 39 -3.65 11.36 -1.62
CA ASP A 39 -2.72 11.31 -0.47
C ASP A 39 -3.27 10.48 0.68
N ARG A 40 -4.57 10.56 0.95
CA ARG A 40 -5.19 9.81 2.03
C ARG A 40 -5.17 8.30 1.75
N ARG A 41 -5.46 7.89 0.52
CA ARG A 41 -5.38 6.49 0.08
C ARG A 41 -3.93 5.97 0.06
N LEU A 42 -2.97 6.80 -0.36
CA LEU A 42 -1.54 6.47 -0.31
C LEU A 42 -1.08 6.28 1.14
N PHE A 43 -1.48 7.18 2.04
CA PHE A 43 -1.16 7.09 3.47
C PHE A 43 -1.82 5.88 4.14
N GLU A 44 -3.11 5.64 3.87
CA GLU A 44 -3.84 4.43 4.30
C GLU A 44 -3.02 3.20 3.92
N LYS A 45 -2.60 3.10 2.66
CA LYS A 45 -1.90 1.92 2.20
C LYS A 45 -0.55 1.72 2.88
N LEU A 46 0.25 2.79 3.04
CA LEU A 46 1.50 2.71 3.81
C LEU A 46 1.28 2.19 5.24
N CYS A 47 0.21 2.66 5.89
CA CYS A 47 -0.14 2.18 7.23
C CYS A 47 -0.54 0.70 7.24
N LEU A 48 -1.38 0.27 6.29
CA LEU A 48 -1.81 -1.13 6.18
C LEU A 48 -0.63 -2.07 5.91
N GLU A 49 0.33 -1.67 5.06
CA GLU A 49 1.56 -2.44 4.83
C GLU A 49 2.45 -2.50 6.09
N ALA A 50 2.50 -1.43 6.90
CA ALA A 50 3.17 -1.48 8.20
C ALA A 50 2.49 -2.47 9.18
N PHE A 51 1.16 -2.54 9.17
CA PHE A 51 0.42 -3.51 9.98
C PHE A 51 0.61 -4.95 9.52
N GLN A 52 0.88 -5.18 8.22
CA GLN A 52 1.06 -6.50 7.64
C GLN A 52 2.29 -7.26 8.16
N SER A 53 3.33 -6.60 8.65
CA SER A 53 4.56 -7.27 9.11
C SER A 53 4.28 -8.43 10.09
N GLY A 54 4.61 -9.67 9.71
CA GLY A 54 4.35 -10.88 10.51
C GLY A 54 2.93 -11.46 10.39
N LEU A 55 2.11 -10.97 9.47
CA LEU A 55 0.75 -11.44 9.17
C LEU A 55 0.56 -11.66 7.67
N SER A 56 -0.50 -12.36 7.29
CA SER A 56 -0.92 -12.42 5.89
C SER A 56 -1.58 -11.11 5.45
N TRP A 57 -1.43 -10.72 4.17
CA TRP A 57 -2.18 -9.57 3.63
C TRP A 57 -3.69 -9.76 3.75
N ARG A 58 -4.19 -11.01 3.73
CA ARG A 58 -5.60 -11.38 3.90
C ARG A 58 -6.13 -10.87 5.22
N THR A 59 -5.39 -11.12 6.29
CA THR A 59 -5.74 -10.64 7.63
C THR A 59 -5.90 -9.12 7.66
N ILE A 60 -5.07 -8.38 6.92
CA ILE A 60 -5.16 -6.92 6.85
C ILE A 60 -6.35 -6.48 6.00
N LEU A 61 -6.56 -7.13 4.85
CA LEU A 61 -7.66 -6.80 3.93
C LEU A 61 -9.04 -7.08 4.56
N GLU A 62 -9.19 -8.20 5.27
CA GLU A 62 -10.40 -8.55 6.04
C GLU A 62 -10.71 -7.50 7.12
N LYS A 63 -9.67 -6.91 7.73
CA LYS A 63 -9.79 -5.88 8.78
C LYS A 63 -9.82 -4.46 8.24
N ARG A 64 -9.73 -4.24 6.92
CA ARG A 64 -9.53 -2.91 6.33
C ARG A 64 -10.60 -1.90 6.73
N GLU A 65 -11.88 -2.28 6.69
CA GLU A 65 -12.96 -1.37 7.07
C GLU A 65 -12.94 -1.05 8.57
N ASN A 66 -12.54 -2.01 9.42
CA ASN A 66 -12.34 -1.75 10.86
C ASN A 66 -11.17 -0.78 11.08
N PHE A 67 -10.07 -0.95 10.34
CA PHE A 67 -8.96 0.00 10.37
C PHE A 67 -9.41 1.40 9.95
N ARG A 68 -10.18 1.52 8.86
CA ARG A 68 -10.75 2.81 8.45
C ARG A 68 -11.62 3.40 9.55
N ALA A 69 -12.54 2.64 10.15
CA ALA A 69 -13.35 3.15 11.25
C ALA A 69 -12.50 3.63 12.44
N ALA A 70 -11.56 2.80 12.89
CA ALA A 70 -10.72 3.03 14.06
C ALA A 70 -9.77 4.24 13.90
N PHE A 71 -9.23 4.42 12.68
CA PHE A 71 -8.27 5.47 12.33
C PHE A 71 -8.90 6.66 11.58
N HIS A 72 -10.23 6.84 11.69
CA HIS A 72 -10.96 7.94 11.03
C HIS A 72 -10.64 8.05 9.54
N ALA A 73 -10.77 6.93 8.86
CA ALA A 73 -10.45 6.66 7.46
C ALA A 73 -9.05 7.15 7.06
N PHE A 74 -8.07 7.07 7.97
CA PHE A 74 -6.69 7.47 7.72
C PHE A 74 -6.49 8.94 7.34
N ASP A 75 -7.33 9.83 7.88
CA ASP A 75 -7.04 11.26 7.85
C ASP A 75 -5.78 11.53 8.68
N PHE A 76 -4.63 11.69 8.01
CA PHE A 76 -3.34 11.86 8.67
C PHE A 76 -3.24 13.19 9.42
N HIS A 77 -3.99 14.23 9.06
CA HIS A 77 -4.05 15.46 9.87
C HIS A 77 -4.75 15.22 11.21
N ARG A 78 -5.79 14.39 11.21
CA ARG A 78 -6.48 13.98 12.45
C ARG A 78 -5.64 13.01 13.27
N MET A 79 -5.08 12.00 12.64
CA MET A 79 -4.23 11.01 13.32
C MET A 79 -2.97 11.63 13.93
N ALA A 80 -2.38 12.65 13.31
CA ALA A 80 -1.22 13.35 13.85
C ALA A 80 -1.50 14.03 15.22
N ARG A 81 -2.77 14.22 15.57
CA ARG A 81 -3.21 14.79 16.85
C ARG A 81 -3.64 13.74 17.88
N TYR A 82 -3.53 12.45 17.54
CA TYR A 82 -3.86 11.38 18.49
C TYR A 82 -2.95 11.43 19.71
N THR A 83 -3.54 11.05 20.83
CA THR A 83 -2.90 11.05 22.15
C THR A 83 -2.72 9.63 22.68
N GLU A 84 -2.14 9.47 23.86
CA GLU A 84 -2.07 8.17 24.53
C GLU A 84 -3.47 7.57 24.79
N ALA A 85 -4.49 8.41 25.02
CA ALA A 85 -5.87 7.95 25.15
C ALA A 85 -6.39 7.30 23.86
N ASP A 86 -5.99 7.80 22.69
CA ASP A 86 -6.31 7.18 21.40
C ASP A 86 -5.56 5.86 21.21
N VAL A 87 -4.29 5.79 21.63
CA VAL A 87 -3.53 4.53 21.60
C VAL A 87 -4.21 3.47 22.48
N ALA A 88 -4.62 3.83 23.69
CA ALA A 88 -5.34 2.94 24.60
C ALA A 88 -6.69 2.47 24.01
N ARG A 89 -7.46 3.40 23.41
CA ARG A 89 -8.71 3.08 22.70
C ARG A 89 -8.47 2.09 21.56
N LEU A 90 -7.46 2.31 20.74
CA LEU A 90 -7.11 1.45 19.60
C LEU A 90 -6.61 0.07 20.06
N LEU A 91 -5.88 0.00 21.17
CA LEU A 91 -5.45 -1.27 21.76
C LEU A 91 -6.61 -2.11 22.29
N ALA A 92 -7.73 -1.48 22.66
CA ALA A 92 -8.94 -2.18 23.08
C ALA A 92 -9.78 -2.71 21.90
N ASP A 93 -9.56 -2.22 20.67
CA ASP A 93 -10.36 -2.58 19.50
C ASP A 93 -9.92 -3.93 18.89
N ALA A 94 -10.75 -4.97 19.06
CA ALA A 94 -10.51 -6.30 18.50
C ALA A 94 -10.72 -6.37 16.97
N GLY A 95 -11.33 -5.34 16.37
CA GLY A 95 -11.54 -5.21 14.94
C GLY A 95 -10.22 -5.03 14.17
N ILE A 96 -9.19 -4.47 14.81
CA ILE A 96 -7.86 -4.20 14.21
C ILE A 96 -6.76 -5.13 14.75
N VAL A 97 -5.51 -4.88 14.33
CA VAL A 97 -4.32 -5.55 14.89
C VAL A 97 -3.86 -4.79 16.14
N ARG A 98 -4.09 -5.38 17.32
CA ARG A 98 -3.78 -4.81 18.64
C ARG A 98 -2.29 -4.91 19.00
N HIS A 99 -1.46 -4.24 18.23
CA HIS A 99 0.00 -4.19 18.44
C HIS A 99 0.44 -2.75 18.72
N ARG A 100 0.77 -2.45 19.99
CA ARG A 100 1.09 -1.09 20.46
C ARG A 100 2.13 -0.39 19.58
N GLY A 101 3.27 -1.02 19.33
CA GLY A 101 4.33 -0.41 18.53
C GLY A 101 3.96 -0.11 17.06
N LYS A 102 2.95 -0.79 16.50
CA LYS A 102 2.48 -0.54 15.12
C LYS A 102 1.46 0.60 15.12
N ILE A 103 0.57 0.63 16.12
CA ILE A 103 -0.38 1.72 16.34
C ILE A 103 0.38 3.04 16.55
N GLU A 104 1.34 3.07 17.47
CA GLU A 104 2.17 4.24 17.72
C GLU A 104 2.99 4.64 16.48
N ALA A 105 3.47 3.66 15.70
CA ALA A 105 4.17 3.94 14.45
C ALA A 105 3.29 4.62 13.40
N VAL A 106 2.05 4.17 13.17
CA VAL A 106 1.18 4.82 12.17
C VAL A 106 0.69 6.19 12.63
N ILE A 107 0.51 6.42 13.93
CA ILE A 107 0.23 7.74 14.50
C ILE A 107 1.43 8.67 14.28
N HIS A 108 2.64 8.21 14.58
CA HIS A 108 3.88 8.96 14.32
C HIS A 108 4.04 9.26 12.83
N ASN A 109 3.76 8.29 11.96
CA ASN A 109 3.83 8.47 10.51
C ASN A 109 2.80 9.47 10.01
N ALA A 110 1.65 9.63 10.67
CA ALA A 110 0.68 10.66 10.32
C ALA A 110 1.26 12.08 10.48
N ALA A 111 2.00 12.34 11.56
CA ALA A 111 2.71 13.60 11.74
C ALA A 111 3.78 13.81 10.65
N ARG A 112 4.52 12.76 10.29
CA ARG A 112 5.50 12.80 9.19
C ARG A 112 4.84 13.01 7.82
N ALA A 113 3.62 12.52 7.62
CA ALA A 113 2.85 12.76 6.41
C ALA A 113 2.46 14.25 6.27
N VAL A 114 2.00 14.87 7.36
CA VAL A 114 1.71 16.32 7.37
C VAL A 114 2.94 17.14 6.98
N GLU A 115 4.09 16.85 7.60
CA GLU A 115 5.36 17.54 7.28
C GLU A 115 5.81 17.30 5.83
N LEU A 116 5.63 16.07 5.33
CA LEU A 116 5.99 15.74 3.95
C LEU A 116 5.11 16.49 2.94
N VAL A 117 3.79 16.57 3.18
CA VAL A 117 2.88 17.36 2.35
C VAL A 117 3.25 18.84 2.38
N GLN A 118 3.62 19.39 3.54
CA GLN A 118 4.10 20.78 3.62
C GLN A 118 5.38 21.03 2.82
N ALA A 119 6.30 20.07 2.79
CA ALA A 119 7.59 20.21 2.11
C ALA A 119 7.55 19.90 0.61
N GLU A 120 6.70 18.96 0.18
CA GLU A 120 6.69 18.39 -1.17
C GLU A 120 5.37 18.66 -1.92
N GLY A 121 4.43 19.39 -1.32
CA GLY A 121 3.11 19.70 -1.87
C GLY A 121 2.08 18.59 -1.69
N SER A 122 2.46 17.32 -1.86
CA SER A 122 1.60 16.15 -1.61
C SER A 122 2.42 14.89 -1.35
N LEU A 123 1.81 13.87 -0.73
CA LEU A 123 2.43 12.54 -0.64
C LEU A 123 2.62 11.95 -2.03
N ALA A 124 1.65 12.11 -2.93
CA ALA A 124 1.73 11.62 -4.30
C ALA A 124 2.95 12.20 -5.05
N ALA A 125 3.15 13.52 -5.02
CA ALA A 125 4.29 14.19 -5.67
C ALA A 125 5.64 13.64 -5.18
N PHE A 126 5.74 13.30 -3.89
CA PHE A 126 6.94 12.68 -3.33
C PHE A 126 7.11 11.20 -3.71
N LEU A 127 6.05 10.39 -3.53
CA LEU A 127 6.09 8.93 -3.62
C LEU A 127 6.30 8.46 -5.06
N TRP A 128 5.67 9.14 -6.02
CA TRP A 128 5.75 8.77 -7.44
C TRP A 128 7.14 9.00 -8.07
N ARG A 129 8.04 9.73 -7.40
CA ARG A 129 9.46 9.85 -7.82
C ARG A 129 10.23 8.53 -7.77
N PHE A 130 9.67 7.54 -7.08
CA PHE A 130 10.26 6.21 -6.92
C PHE A 130 9.57 5.16 -7.81
N GLU A 131 8.74 5.57 -8.77
CA GLU A 131 8.15 4.62 -9.72
C GLU A 131 9.21 3.90 -10.54
N GLU A 132 8.85 2.71 -11.00
CA GLU A 132 9.68 1.94 -11.92
C GLU A 132 9.16 2.10 -13.35
N ALA A 133 10.10 2.06 -14.29
CA ALA A 133 9.76 2.00 -15.70
C ALA A 133 8.91 0.75 -15.99
N PRO A 134 8.03 0.79 -16.99
CA PRO A 134 7.30 -0.40 -17.42
C PRO A 134 8.25 -1.55 -17.70
N ASP A 135 7.90 -2.73 -17.18
CA ASP A 135 8.61 -3.99 -17.39
C ASP A 135 7.62 -4.98 -18.00
N ASP A 136 7.93 -5.49 -19.19
CA ASP A 136 7.07 -6.41 -19.94
C ASP A 136 7.11 -7.84 -19.37
N ASP A 137 8.19 -8.21 -18.66
CA ASP A 137 8.40 -9.54 -18.08
C ASP A 137 8.83 -9.45 -16.59
N PRO A 138 7.94 -8.96 -15.71
CA PRO A 138 8.28 -8.77 -14.31
C PRO A 138 8.55 -10.10 -13.60
N ALA A 139 9.62 -10.16 -12.82
CA ALA A 139 9.94 -11.29 -11.96
C ALA A 139 9.34 -11.11 -10.55
N ALA A 140 8.98 -12.21 -9.89
CA ALA A 140 8.53 -12.12 -8.50
C ALA A 140 9.70 -11.73 -7.59
N ARG A 141 9.62 -10.54 -6.99
CA ARG A 141 10.61 -9.99 -6.08
C ARG A 141 9.93 -9.34 -4.87
N ALA A 142 10.63 -9.34 -3.74
CA ALA A 142 10.15 -8.75 -2.50
C ALA A 142 10.66 -7.32 -2.30
N THR A 143 11.65 -6.90 -3.07
CA THR A 143 12.28 -5.57 -3.02
C THR A 143 12.76 -5.17 -4.42
N SER A 144 13.07 -3.89 -4.59
CA SER A 144 13.75 -3.35 -5.76
C SER A 144 14.70 -2.22 -5.35
N PRO A 145 15.62 -1.78 -6.24
CA PRO A 145 16.46 -0.61 -5.95
C PRO A 145 15.64 0.64 -5.57
N GLN A 146 14.51 0.86 -6.25
CA GLN A 146 13.58 1.95 -5.99
C GLN A 146 12.88 1.79 -4.64
N SER A 147 12.47 0.57 -4.26
CA SER A 147 11.87 0.33 -2.94
C SER A 147 12.86 0.52 -1.80
N VAL A 148 14.13 0.15 -2.01
CA VAL A 148 15.23 0.42 -1.08
C VAL A 148 15.44 1.93 -0.94
N ALA A 149 15.46 2.67 -2.06
CA ALA A 149 15.61 4.12 -2.05
C ALA A 149 14.44 4.81 -1.34
N LEU A 150 13.19 4.42 -1.63
CA LEU A 150 11.98 4.93 -0.98
C LEU A 150 12.01 4.66 0.51
N ALA A 151 12.27 3.42 0.92
CA ALA A 151 12.36 3.05 2.34
C ALA A 151 13.45 3.84 3.07
N ARG A 152 14.62 4.02 2.44
CA ARG A 152 15.72 4.82 3.00
C ARG A 152 15.30 6.27 3.20
N GLU A 153 14.64 6.87 2.21
CA GLU A 153 14.22 8.27 2.27
C GLU A 153 13.12 8.50 3.32
N LEU A 154 12.11 7.62 3.37
CA LEU A 154 11.08 7.68 4.41
C LEU A 154 11.69 7.53 5.80
N LYS A 155 12.62 6.58 6.00
CA LYS A 155 13.35 6.43 7.27
C LYS A 155 14.18 7.65 7.63
N ARG A 156 14.85 8.28 6.66
CA ARG A 156 15.60 9.53 6.86
C ARG A 156 14.68 10.65 7.34
N ARG A 157 13.43 10.67 6.88
CA ARG A 157 12.35 11.56 7.34
C ARG A 157 11.64 11.07 8.60
N GLY A 158 12.20 10.07 9.29
CA GLY A 158 11.70 9.58 10.56
C GLY A 158 10.48 8.66 10.49
N TRP A 159 10.04 8.21 9.31
CA TRP A 159 8.95 7.24 9.22
C TRP A 159 9.34 5.88 9.83
N LYS A 160 8.37 5.21 10.45
CA LYS A 160 8.54 3.93 11.15
C LYS A 160 7.85 2.80 10.40
N PHE A 161 8.35 1.57 10.56
CA PHE A 161 7.82 0.35 9.94
C PHE A 161 7.75 0.37 8.39
N VAL A 162 8.65 1.11 7.75
CA VAL A 162 8.75 1.25 6.28
C VAL A 162 10.05 0.63 5.76
N GLY A 163 10.16 -0.70 5.83
CA GLY A 163 11.30 -1.44 5.27
C GLY A 163 11.22 -1.55 3.73
N PRO A 164 12.31 -1.94 3.03
CA PRO A 164 12.29 -2.12 1.57
C PRO A 164 11.20 -3.07 1.07
N THR A 165 10.87 -4.12 1.83
CA THR A 165 9.79 -5.06 1.50
C THR A 165 8.42 -4.41 1.61
N THR A 166 8.17 -3.68 2.70
CA THR A 166 6.94 -2.89 2.90
C THR A 166 6.79 -1.84 1.81
N ALA A 167 7.88 -1.15 1.46
CA ALA A 167 7.89 -0.14 0.40
C ALA A 167 7.60 -0.77 -0.97
N TYR A 168 8.13 -1.96 -1.27
CA TYR A 168 7.85 -2.63 -2.53
C TYR A 168 6.40 -3.11 -2.64
N ALA A 169 5.86 -3.71 -1.56
CA ALA A 169 4.44 -4.08 -1.50
C ALA A 169 3.53 -2.86 -1.69
N PHE A 170 3.86 -1.73 -1.06
CA PHE A 170 3.20 -0.45 -1.30
C PHE A 170 3.28 -0.03 -2.78
N MET A 171 4.48 -0.04 -3.37
CA MET A 171 4.69 0.35 -4.77
C MET A 171 3.85 -0.50 -5.74
N GLN A 172 3.86 -1.82 -5.56
CA GLN A 172 3.03 -2.75 -6.33
C GLN A 172 1.54 -2.41 -6.18
N SER A 173 1.10 -2.18 -4.95
CA SER A 173 -0.32 -1.99 -4.68
C SER A 173 -0.91 -0.68 -5.16
N MET A 174 -0.11 0.40 -5.17
CA MET A 174 -0.55 1.75 -5.55
C MET A 174 -0.15 2.11 -6.99
N GLY A 175 0.34 1.12 -7.75
CA GLY A 175 0.61 1.25 -9.19
C GLY A 175 1.90 1.95 -9.55
N LEU A 176 2.84 2.15 -8.61
CA LEU A 176 4.20 2.63 -8.90
C LEU A 176 5.00 1.60 -9.69
N VAL A 177 4.59 0.32 -9.65
CA VAL A 177 5.06 -0.77 -10.53
C VAL A 177 3.83 -1.54 -11.05
N ASN A 178 3.90 -2.12 -12.25
CA ASN A 178 2.90 -3.07 -12.74
C ASN A 178 3.44 -4.51 -12.72
N ASP A 179 3.29 -5.16 -11.57
CA ASP A 179 3.71 -6.55 -11.32
C ASP A 179 2.58 -7.57 -11.55
N HIS A 180 1.54 -7.22 -12.29
CA HIS A 180 0.60 -8.25 -12.76
C HIS A 180 1.36 -9.24 -13.64
N ALA A 181 1.20 -10.54 -13.38
CA ALA A 181 1.88 -11.59 -14.14
C ALA A 181 1.63 -11.47 -15.66
N PRO A 182 2.59 -11.82 -16.53
CA PRO A 182 2.34 -11.96 -17.95
C PRO A 182 1.09 -12.84 -18.22
N GLY A 183 0.20 -12.37 -19.08
CA GLY A 183 -1.08 -13.03 -19.37
C GLY A 183 -2.20 -12.79 -18.36
N CYS A 184 -1.97 -12.05 -17.26
CA CYS A 184 -3.05 -11.64 -16.36
C CYS A 184 -3.99 -10.65 -17.07
N LEU A 185 -5.29 -10.91 -17.02
CA LEU A 185 -6.33 -10.04 -17.59
C LEU A 185 -6.18 -8.57 -17.15
N THR A 186 -5.89 -8.34 -15.87
CA THR A 186 -5.84 -7.01 -15.26
C THR A 186 -4.58 -6.23 -15.66
N ARG A 187 -3.54 -6.90 -16.16
CA ARG A 187 -2.26 -6.28 -16.54
C ARG A 187 -2.45 -5.17 -17.57
N ALA A 188 -3.22 -5.45 -18.62
CA ALA A 188 -3.46 -4.49 -19.71
C ALA A 188 -4.23 -3.25 -19.21
N ALA A 189 -5.24 -3.45 -18.34
CA ALA A 189 -6.00 -2.35 -17.75
C ALA A 189 -5.13 -1.46 -16.87
N VAL A 190 -4.24 -2.05 -16.06
CA VAL A 190 -3.27 -1.31 -15.24
C VAL A 190 -2.26 -0.56 -16.11
N THR A 191 -1.72 -1.19 -17.15
CA THR A 191 -0.80 -0.52 -18.10
C THR A 191 -1.47 0.69 -18.74
N ALA A 192 -2.71 0.53 -19.24
CA ALA A 192 -3.46 1.65 -19.81
C ALA A 192 -3.73 2.75 -18.77
N ALA A 193 -4.11 2.39 -17.54
CA ALA A 193 -4.34 3.37 -16.48
C ALA A 193 -3.07 4.17 -16.16
N ARG A 194 -1.91 3.51 -16.09
CA ARG A 194 -0.60 4.17 -15.87
C ARG A 194 -0.22 5.13 -16.98
N GLN A 195 -0.46 4.77 -18.25
CA GLN A 195 -0.15 5.64 -19.40
C GLN A 195 -0.94 6.96 -19.35
N HIS A 196 -2.16 6.94 -18.82
CA HIS A 196 -3.01 8.12 -18.68
C HIS A 196 -2.87 8.82 -17.32
N PHE A 197 -2.13 8.22 -16.39
CA PHE A 197 -1.98 8.75 -15.05
C PHE A 197 -1.05 9.97 -15.07
N LYS A 198 -1.51 11.05 -14.44
CA LYS A 198 -0.71 12.26 -14.26
C LYS A 198 -0.30 12.33 -12.80
N VAL A 199 1.01 12.17 -12.57
CA VAL A 199 1.60 12.38 -11.24
C VAL A 199 1.33 13.83 -10.82
N PRO A 200 0.71 14.06 -9.64
CA PRO A 200 0.59 15.40 -9.07
C PRO A 200 1.97 16.05 -8.93
N ARG A 201 2.09 17.32 -9.32
CA ARG A 201 3.32 18.11 -9.19
C ARG A 201 3.29 18.99 -7.96
#